data_AF-A0A5D2CUZ3-F1
#
_entry.id   AF-A0A5D2CUZ3-F1
#
_cell.length_a   1.000
_cell.length_b   1.000
_cell.length_c   1.000
_cell.angle_alpha   90.00
_cell.angle_beta   90.00
_cell.angle_gamma   90.00
#
_symmetry.space_group_name_H-M   'P 1'
#
loop_
_entity.id
_entity.type
_entity.pdbx_description
1 polymer ?
#
loop_
_entity_poly.entity_id
_entity_poly.type
_entity_poly.pdbx_seq_one_letter_code
_entity_poly.pdbx_strand_id
1 'polypeptide(L)' 'MVKLLRRSIDYATLLNRVSSLWRPSKSLRIMDVENGHFLVKLQNKEDYGVVLTQ' A
#
# COMPACT_ATOMS: atom_id res chain seq x y z
N MET A 1 -4.35 4.78 13.61
CA MET A 1 -3.76 6.08 13.20
C MET A 1 -2.29 5.84 12.88
N VAL A 2 -1.97 5.62 11.60
CA VAL A 2 -0.60 5.30 11.15
C VAL A 2 0.17 6.62 11.04
N LYS A 3 1.25 6.79 11.82
CA LYS A 3 2.10 7.98 11.77
C LYS A 3 3.30 7.66 10.89
N LEU A 4 3.40 8.30 9.72
CA LEU A 4 4.59 8.20 8.90
C LEU A 4 5.24 9.56 8.65
N LEU A 5 6.57 9.60 8.88
CA LEU A 5 7.54 10.60 8.42
C LEU A 5 7.06 12.06 8.36
N ARG A 6 6.97 12.75 9.52
CA ARG A 6 6.91 14.24 9.68
C ARG A 6 5.91 15.05 8.83
N ARG A 7 5.10 14.41 7.99
CA ARG A 7 3.94 14.88 7.24
C ARG A 7 2.94 13.75 7.33
N SER A 8 1.97 13.89 8.23
CA SER A 8 0.95 12.86 8.47
C SER A 8 0.07 12.68 7.23
N ILE A 9 0.47 11.82 6.30
CA ILE A 9 -0.45 11.28 5.31
C ILE A 9 -1.34 10.29 6.05
N ASP A 10 -2.64 10.52 5.99
CA ASP A 10 -3.61 9.61 6.57
C ASP A 10 -3.54 8.24 5.87
N TYR A 11 -3.75 7.17 6.65
CA TYR A 11 -3.73 5.80 6.14
C TYR A 11 -4.66 5.62 4.94
N ALA A 12 -5.86 6.23 4.97
CA ALA A 12 -6.80 6.14 3.86
C ALA A 12 -6.26 6.84 2.60
N THR A 13 -5.55 7.95 2.76
CA THR A 13 -4.93 8.67 1.64
C THR A 13 -3.83 7.83 0.99
N LEU A 14 -2.97 7.20 1.80
CA LEU A 14 -1.93 6.30 1.30
C LEU A 14 -2.53 5.08 0.61
N LEU A 15 -3.51 4.43 1.26
CA LEU A 15 -4.23 3.29 0.74
C LEU A 15 -4.90 3.61 -0.61
N ASN A 16 -5.56 4.76 -0.73
CA ASN A 16 -6.21 5.18 -1.97
C ASN A 16 -5.21 5.42 -3.09
N ARG A 17 -4.06 6.06 -2.80
CA ARG A 17 -3.01 6.29 -3.81
C ARG A 17 -2.43 4.99 -4.33
N VAL A 18 -2.07 4.07 -3.44
CA VAL A 18 -1.53 2.75 -3.81
C VAL A 18 -2.58 1.92 -4.56
N SER A 19 -3.84 1.94 -4.11
CA SER A 19 -4.93 1.24 -4.78
C SER A 19 -5.21 1.82 -6.17
N SER A 20 -5.11 3.14 -6.34
CA SER A 20 -5.29 3.78 -7.64
C SER A 20 -4.16 3.48 -8.61
N LEU A 21 -2.93 3.32 -8.11
CA LEU A 21 -1.76 3.01 -8.92
C LEU A 21 -1.80 1.56 -9.43
N TRP A 22 -2.02 0.61 -8.53
CA TRP A 22 -1.95 -0.82 -8.87
C TRP A 22 -3.29 -1.43 -9.27
N ARG A 23 -4.41 -0.77 -8.95
CA ARG A 23 -5.78 -1.21 -9.24
C ARG A 23 -5.99 -2.70 -8.92
N PRO A 24 -5.64 -3.15 -7.70
CA PRO A 24 -5.72 -4.56 -7.36
C PRO A 24 -7.16 -5.05 -7.42
N SER A 25 -7.32 -6.33 -7.75
CA SER A 25 -8.63 -6.97 -7.87
C SER A 25 -9.33 -7.15 -6.51
N LYS A 26 -8.58 -7.11 -5.40
CA LYS A 26 -9.09 -7.16 -4.02
C LYS A 26 -8.49 -6.06 -3.16
N SER A 27 -9.04 -5.87 -1.96
CA SER A 27 -8.49 -4.91 -1.01
C SER A 27 -7.06 -5.26 -0.60
N LEU A 28 -6.20 -4.25 -0.62
CA LEU A 28 -4.80 -4.35 -0.17
C LEU A 28 -4.68 -3.82 1.26
N ARG A 29 -3.67 -4.31 2.00
CA ARG A 29 -3.35 -3.81 3.34
C ARG A 29 -1.96 -3.20 3.35
N ILE A 30 -1.80 -2.05 3.99
CA ILE A 30 -0.51 -1.41 4.20
C ILE A 30 -0.11 -1.60 5.65
N MET A 31 1.13 -2.03 5.87
CA MET A 31 1.71 -2.26 7.19
C MET A 31 2.95 -1.39 7.30
N ASP A 32 3.06 -0.60 8.36
CA ASP A 32 4.30 0.09 8.67
C ASP A 32 5.37 -0.91 9.12
N VAL A 33 6.60 -0.67 8.67
CA VAL A 33 7.80 -1.36 9.15
C VAL A 33 8.84 -0.32 9.57
N GLU A 34 9.95 -0.79 10.12
CA GLU A 34 11.00 0.10 10.63
C GLU A 34 11.60 1.00 9.54
N ASN A 35 12.23 2.09 9.99
CA ASN A 35 12.92 3.05 9.13
C ASN A 35 12.03 3.80 8.12
N GLY A 36 10.73 3.93 8.41
CA GLY A 36 9.80 4.69 7.55
C GLY A 36 9.43 3.97 6.25
N HIS A 37 9.63 2.66 6.21
CA HIS A 37 9.20 1.83 5.08
C HIS A 37 7.81 1.24 5.35
N PHE A 38 7.18 0.73 4.29
CA PHE A 38 5.91 0.02 4.39
C PHE A 38 5.96 -1.29 3.62
N LEU A 39 5.21 -2.26 4.12
CA LEU A 39 4.84 -3.47 3.39
C LEU A 39 3.43 -3.33 2.86
N VAL A 40 3.23 -3.75 1.62
CA VAL A 40 1.89 -3.91 1.05
C VAL A 40 1.57 -5.39 0.90
N LYS A 41 0.47 -5.82 1.53
CA LYS A 41 -0.06 -7.17 1.41
C LYS A 41 -1.21 -7.19 0.42
N LEU A 42 -1.00 -7.88 -0.70
CA LEU A 42 -2.02 -8.17 -1.69
C LEU A 42 -2.80 -9.43 -1.29
N GLN A 43 -4.11 -9.43 -1.52
CA GLN A 43 -4.96 -10.58 -1.23
C GLN A 43 -5.04 -11.58 -2.39
N ASN A 44 -4.85 -11.12 -3.62
CA ASN A 44 -4.85 -11.97 -4.79
C ASN A 44 -3.41 -12.21 -5.27
N LYS A 45 -3.10 -13.44 -5.67
CA LYS A 45 -1.79 -13.76 -6.23
C LYS A 45 -1.58 -13.17 -7.63
N GLU A 46 -2.66 -13.05 -8.39
CA GLU A 46 -2.61 -12.48 -9.74
C GLU A 46 -2.19 -11.00 -9.74
N ASP A 47 -2.54 -10.27 -8.67
CA ASP A 47 -2.15 -8.88 -8.49
C ASP A 47 -0.62 -8.71 -8.33
N TYR A 48 0.13 -9.75 -7.88
CA TYR A 48 1.59 -9.66 -7.79
C TYR A 48 2.23 -9.47 -9.17
N GLY A 49 1.68 -10.10 -10.21
CA GLY A 49 2.19 -9.94 -11.57
C GLY A 49 2.14 -8.48 -12.01
N VAL A 50 0.98 -7.85 -11.80
CA VAL A 50 0.75 -6.43 -12.15
C VAL A 50 1.68 -5.50 -11.36
N VAL A 51 1.83 -5.74 -10.05
CA VAL A 51 2.67 -4.91 -9.18
C VAL A 51 4.16 -5.04 -9.51
N LEU A 52 4.64 -6.22 -9.92
CA LEU A 52 6.05 -6.45 -10.25
C LEU A 52 6.45 -5.94 -11.64
N THR A 53 5.48 -5.65 -12.51
CA THR A 53 5.73 -5.20 -13.89
C THR A 53 5.62 -3.69 -14.11
N GLN A 54 5.27 -2.93 -13.07
CA GLN A 54 5.14 -1.47 -13.10
C GLN A 54 6.45 -0.77 -12.71
#